data_AF-A0A125W3K9-F1
#
_entry.id   AF-A0A125W3K9-F1
#
_cell.length_a   1.000
_cell.length_b   1.000
_cell.length_c   1.000
_cell.angle_alpha   90.00
_cell.angle_beta   90.00
_cell.angle_gamma   90.00
#
_symmetry.space_group_name_H-M   'P 1'
#
loop_
_entity.id
_entity.type
_entity.pdbx_description
1 polymer ?
#
loop_
_entity_poly.entity_id
_entity_poly.type
_entity_poly.pdbx_seq_one_letter_code
_entity_poly.pdbx_strand_id
1 'polypeptide(L)'
;MKKIISGMLICTVLLNSFSVIASGEELVKTETTGETGLVTQATSETTTNSTEDTSSVTEENTSERDSSTSSTKEESLDSSTNSTTEEHSSVSETNTTDSKTEASQSSEVEKKTIDQDEADYQEAAREGTNHKKGTYAMKNGLSSRVARATVANVYANDPNLPGKNFIDVSSWNGDISVAEYQKIKSYGVTGVSVKLTEGTWYVNPYAAGQIRNAKAAGLKVSAYHYSMYVSAATAQDEARYFAQAAANSGLDKNTIMFNDAEDPTLTNNGRNAHANSVAFNQQLKALGYKNDALYVGKWWLTNGYIDTSAFGRDRVWVAQYPYTPDSSMQWNNDHGAWQWSSQMYFPGLANYEGRPFDISMTYSNFLNMGNSSGPDLSKYYTTNPGRVVVMKDETFYNNADFTSKGAAVKKNTLVEVQGIEYSSTGYPRLVTPQGYLTARKDIVLAAIS
;
A
#
# COMPACT_ATOMS: atom_id res chain seq x y z
N MET A 1 52.89 -10.59 -45.13
CA MET A 1 51.80 -11.20 -44.35
C MET A 1 51.25 -10.17 -43.36
N LYS A 2 49.94 -9.92 -43.46
CA LYS A 2 48.97 -9.33 -42.49
C LYS A 2 49.27 -7.98 -41.81
N LYS A 3 48.56 -6.95 -42.30
CA LYS A 3 48.10 -5.74 -41.58
C LYS A 3 46.63 -5.96 -41.16
N ILE A 4 46.23 -5.49 -39.97
CA ILE A 4 44.84 -5.22 -39.52
C ILE A 4 44.99 -4.08 -38.49
N ILE A 5 44.79 -2.79 -38.77
CA ILE A 5 43.59 -1.97 -39.07
C ILE A 5 42.60 -1.86 -37.90
N SER A 6 42.57 -0.63 -37.37
CA SER A 6 41.63 -0.03 -36.42
C SER A 6 40.19 0.00 -36.96
N GLY A 7 39.21 -0.35 -36.11
CA GLY A 7 37.79 -0.32 -36.42
C GLY A 7 37.07 0.73 -35.57
N MET A 8 36.66 1.81 -36.25
CA MET A 8 35.74 2.85 -35.78
C MET A 8 34.31 2.33 -36.00
N LEU A 9 33.46 2.30 -34.96
CA LEU A 9 32.05 1.91 -35.11
C LEU A 9 31.17 3.16 -35.20
N ILE A 10 30.60 3.38 -36.39
CA ILE A 10 29.70 4.48 -36.74
C ILE A 10 28.27 4.05 -36.40
N CYS A 11 27.58 4.85 -35.57
CA CYS A 11 26.13 4.80 -35.38
C CYS A 11 25.42 5.11 -36.70
N THR A 12 24.57 4.21 -37.17
CA THR A 12 23.64 4.47 -38.28
C THR A 12 22.22 4.30 -37.77
N VAL A 13 21.46 5.39 -37.81
CA VAL A 13 20.02 5.47 -37.53
C VAL A 13 19.28 4.98 -38.78
N LEU A 14 18.40 3.99 -38.64
CA LEU A 14 17.48 3.56 -39.69
C LEU A 14 16.04 3.89 -39.28
N LEU A 15 15.50 4.93 -39.90
CA LEU A 15 14.07 5.20 -40.01
C LEU A 15 13.49 4.23 -41.06
N ASN A 16 12.40 3.54 -40.73
CA ASN A 16 11.56 2.89 -41.72
C ASN A 16 10.13 3.43 -41.61
N SER A 17 9.76 4.17 -42.66
CA SER A 17 8.41 4.56 -43.01
C SER A 17 7.80 3.47 -43.89
N PHE A 18 6.55 3.08 -43.66
CA PHE A 18 5.76 2.37 -44.67
C PHE A 18 4.41 3.04 -44.86
N SER A 19 4.19 3.49 -46.09
CA SER A 19 2.92 3.99 -46.60
C SER A 19 2.12 2.88 -47.26
N VAL A 20 0.80 3.10 -47.22
CA VAL A 20 -0.33 2.35 -47.77
C VAL A 20 -0.20 2.07 -49.27
N ILE A 21 -0.61 0.87 -49.70
CA ILE A 21 -1.17 0.61 -51.04
C ILE A 21 -2.40 -0.31 -50.90
N ALA A 22 -3.49 0.10 -51.52
CA ALA A 22 -4.75 -0.61 -51.66
C ALA A 22 -4.88 -1.24 -53.06
N SER A 23 -5.58 -2.38 -53.13
CA SER A 23 -6.29 -2.99 -54.27
C SER A 23 -7.01 -4.22 -53.68
N GLY A 24 -8.30 -4.53 -53.84
CA GLY A 24 -9.28 -4.25 -54.89
C GLY A 24 -9.88 -5.60 -55.34
N GLU A 25 -11.20 -5.66 -55.54
CA GLU A 25 -12.10 -6.79 -55.90
C GLU A 25 -12.76 -7.52 -54.71
N GLU A 26 -13.99 -7.23 -54.27
CA GLU A 26 -15.34 -7.22 -54.91
C GLU A 26 -16.03 -8.60 -54.94
N LEU A 27 -17.14 -8.74 -54.18
CA LEU A 27 -18.32 -9.51 -54.59
C LEU A 27 -19.57 -9.02 -53.83
N VAL A 28 -20.50 -8.53 -54.65
CA VAL A 28 -21.84 -7.95 -54.47
C VAL A 28 -22.89 -9.01 -54.06
N LYS A 29 -23.89 -8.75 -53.19
CA LYS A 29 -25.31 -8.31 -53.41
C LYS A 29 -26.07 -8.62 -52.09
N THR A 30 -27.15 -7.98 -51.59
CA THR A 30 -28.27 -7.23 -52.18
C THR A 30 -28.99 -6.42 -51.09
N GLU A 31 -29.70 -5.37 -51.53
CA GLU A 31 -30.45 -4.32 -50.82
C GLU A 31 -31.71 -4.81 -50.05
N THR A 32 -32.17 -4.01 -49.07
CA THR A 32 -33.51 -3.35 -49.13
C THR A 32 -33.50 -2.02 -48.37
N THR A 33 -34.23 -1.07 -48.95
CA THR A 33 -34.42 0.37 -48.74
C THR A 33 -35.19 0.82 -47.49
N GLY A 34 -34.98 2.09 -47.12
CA GLY A 34 -35.81 2.87 -46.19
C GLY A 34 -35.31 4.32 -46.06
N GLU A 35 -35.83 5.20 -46.91
CA GLU A 35 -35.48 6.62 -47.08
C GLU A 35 -36.32 7.55 -46.16
N THR A 36 -35.95 8.85 -46.18
CA THR A 36 -36.55 10.09 -45.61
C THR A 36 -35.88 10.57 -44.31
N GLY A 37 -35.42 11.82 -44.17
CA GLY A 37 -35.40 13.00 -45.03
C GLY A 37 -34.75 14.16 -44.24
N LEU A 38 -33.92 14.93 -44.92
CA LEU A 38 -33.13 16.06 -44.43
C LEU A 38 -33.95 17.36 -44.53
N VAL A 39 -33.93 18.23 -43.50
CA VAL A 39 -34.09 19.69 -43.70
C VAL A 39 -33.21 20.46 -42.71
N THR A 40 -32.35 21.29 -43.28
CA THR A 40 -31.52 22.33 -42.67
C THR A 40 -32.29 23.66 -42.68
N GLN A 41 -32.22 24.47 -41.62
CA GLN A 41 -32.22 25.93 -41.80
C GLN A 41 -31.57 26.66 -40.62
N ALA A 42 -30.80 27.69 -40.98
CA ALA A 42 -29.97 28.52 -40.12
C ALA A 42 -30.66 29.81 -39.66
N THR A 43 -29.99 30.47 -38.70
CA THR A 43 -29.93 31.92 -38.38
C THR A 43 -31.17 32.63 -37.84
N SER A 44 -31.09 33.22 -36.64
CA SER A 44 -30.59 34.60 -36.46
C SER A 44 -30.53 35.02 -34.97
N GLU A 45 -29.73 36.05 -34.75
CA GLU A 45 -29.20 36.73 -33.55
C GLU A 45 -30.24 37.33 -32.57
N THR A 46 -29.83 37.56 -31.30
CA THR A 46 -29.77 38.90 -30.66
C THR A 46 -29.18 38.82 -29.23
N THR A 47 -27.98 39.40 -29.08
CA THR A 47 -27.43 40.32 -28.05
C THR A 47 -28.12 40.46 -26.67
N THR A 48 -27.36 40.37 -25.56
CA THR A 48 -27.09 41.50 -24.62
C THR A 48 -26.14 41.17 -23.45
N ASN A 49 -25.16 42.06 -23.29
CA ASN A 49 -24.36 42.51 -22.13
C ASN A 49 -24.49 41.79 -20.77
N SER A 50 -23.33 41.63 -20.08
CA SER A 50 -23.01 42.39 -18.85
C SER A 50 -21.53 42.22 -18.47
N THR A 51 -20.88 43.36 -18.23
CA THR A 51 -19.48 43.60 -17.85
C THR A 51 -19.32 43.66 -16.32
N GLU A 52 -18.09 43.42 -15.87
CA GLU A 52 -17.43 43.93 -14.63
C GLU A 52 -18.06 43.61 -13.25
N ASP A 53 -17.28 43.09 -12.31
CA ASP A 53 -16.56 43.98 -11.39
C ASP A 53 -15.52 43.25 -10.51
N THR A 54 -14.42 43.94 -10.33
CA THR A 54 -13.32 43.72 -9.40
C THR A 54 -13.57 44.58 -8.18
N SER A 55 -13.36 44.06 -6.96
CA SER A 55 -13.16 44.94 -5.80
C SER A 55 -12.24 44.33 -4.75
N SER A 56 -11.16 45.08 -4.53
CA SER A 56 -10.22 45.12 -3.43
C SER A 56 -10.85 45.54 -2.10
N VAL A 57 -10.11 45.33 -0.99
CA VAL A 57 -9.87 46.22 0.19
C VAL A 57 -9.23 45.32 1.28
N THR A 58 -7.91 45.31 1.49
CA THR A 58 -7.09 46.10 2.46
C THR A 58 -7.65 46.25 3.87
N GLU A 59 -6.91 45.80 4.88
CA GLU A 59 -6.52 46.62 6.05
C GLU A 59 -5.36 45.99 6.84
N GLU A 60 -4.39 46.84 7.17
CA GLU A 60 -3.28 46.65 8.10
C GLU A 60 -3.75 46.83 9.55
N ASN A 61 -3.06 46.19 10.52
CA ASN A 61 -2.53 46.92 11.68
C ASN A 61 -1.46 46.13 12.45
N THR A 62 -0.24 46.72 12.48
CA THR A 62 0.63 47.00 13.65
C THR A 62 0.58 46.05 14.86
N SER A 63 1.65 45.29 15.12
CA SER A 63 2.81 45.65 15.97
C SER A 63 2.60 45.35 17.46
N GLU A 64 3.44 44.50 18.03
CA GLU A 64 4.18 44.81 19.26
C GLU A 64 5.41 43.91 19.37
N ARG A 65 6.56 44.57 19.54
CA ARG A 65 7.82 44.00 19.98
C ARG A 65 7.70 43.72 21.47
N ASP A 66 8.30 42.65 21.95
CA ASP A 66 9.22 42.83 23.06
C ASP A 66 10.46 41.95 22.95
N SER A 67 11.57 42.57 23.29
CA SER A 67 12.93 42.09 23.27
C SER A 67 13.33 41.77 24.70
N SER A 68 13.99 40.65 24.95
CA SER A 68 15.04 40.65 25.96
C SER A 68 16.12 39.63 25.63
N THR A 69 17.34 40.16 25.67
CA THR A 69 18.63 39.56 25.39
C THR A 69 19.30 39.20 26.71
N SER A 70 20.24 38.24 26.62
CA SER A 70 21.43 38.08 27.48
C SER A 70 21.28 37.29 28.77
N SER A 71 21.99 36.16 28.87
CA SER A 71 23.36 36.20 29.40
C SER A 71 24.06 34.85 29.32
N THR A 72 25.31 34.95 28.86
CA THR A 72 26.41 33.99 28.93
C THR A 72 26.81 33.69 30.38
N LYS A 73 27.24 32.46 30.64
CA LYS A 73 28.40 32.21 31.50
C LYS A 73 29.06 30.88 31.18
N GLU A 74 30.28 30.97 30.65
CA GLU A 74 31.32 29.95 30.79
C GLU A 74 31.76 29.91 32.27
N GLU A 75 32.09 28.73 32.78
CA GLU A 75 33.33 28.54 33.52
C GLU A 75 33.73 27.06 33.55
N SER A 76 35.03 26.88 33.61
CA SER A 76 35.85 25.74 33.23
C SER A 76 36.49 25.04 34.44
N LEU A 77 37.26 23.97 34.17
CA LEU A 77 38.40 23.43 34.94
C LEU A 77 38.03 22.60 36.20
N ASP A 78 38.66 21.49 36.59
CA ASP A 78 39.91 20.81 36.20
C ASP A 78 40.03 19.45 36.95
N SER A 79 40.82 18.52 36.39
CA SER A 79 41.64 17.47 37.05
C SER A 79 40.94 16.31 37.79
N SER A 80 41.42 15.07 37.91
CA SER A 80 42.66 14.34 37.59
C SER A 80 42.28 12.84 37.59
N THR A 81 42.70 12.02 36.62
CA THR A 81 43.86 11.09 36.73
C THR A 81 44.01 10.37 38.07
N ASN A 82 43.83 9.03 38.09
CA ASN A 82 44.85 8.15 38.64
C ASN A 82 44.73 6.72 38.08
N SER A 83 45.84 6.24 37.52
CA SER A 83 46.14 4.85 37.23
C SER A 83 46.91 4.29 38.42
N THR A 84 46.60 3.07 38.86
CA THR A 84 47.58 2.27 39.63
C THR A 84 47.26 0.79 39.46
N THR A 85 48.08 0.14 38.65
CA THR A 85 48.55 -1.23 38.80
C THR A 85 49.20 -1.44 40.16
N GLU A 86 48.94 -2.58 40.82
CA GLU A 86 49.95 -3.40 41.48
C GLU A 86 49.50 -4.87 41.48
N GLU A 87 50.39 -5.73 40.98
CA GLU A 87 50.41 -7.17 41.21
C GLU A 87 50.90 -7.46 42.63
N HIS A 88 50.39 -8.51 43.28
CA HIS A 88 51.24 -9.42 44.05
C HIS A 88 50.57 -10.82 44.19
N SER A 89 51.41 -11.82 43.93
CA SER A 89 51.14 -13.26 43.83
C SER A 89 50.98 -13.96 45.19
N SER A 90 50.15 -15.01 45.24
CA SER A 90 50.38 -16.19 46.08
C SER A 90 49.67 -17.42 45.50
N VAL A 91 50.47 -18.43 45.20
CA VAL A 91 50.13 -19.77 44.67
C VAL A 91 49.45 -20.64 45.74
N SER A 92 48.50 -21.48 45.31
CA SER A 92 48.27 -22.84 45.84
C SER A 92 47.45 -23.66 44.83
N GLU A 93 47.80 -24.93 44.72
CA GLU A 93 47.65 -25.79 43.54
C GLU A 93 46.32 -26.56 43.42
N THR A 94 46.09 -27.06 42.19
CA THR A 94 45.39 -28.30 41.80
C THR A 94 43.86 -28.39 41.96
N ASN A 95 43.14 -28.31 40.84
CA ASN A 95 42.68 -29.53 40.15
C ASN A 95 42.18 -29.22 38.73
N THR A 96 42.64 -30.05 37.80
CA THR A 96 42.24 -30.19 36.40
C THR A 96 40.73 -30.31 36.22
N THR A 97 40.16 -29.63 35.21
CA THR A 97 39.32 -30.24 34.15
C THR A 97 39.15 -29.21 33.03
N ASP A 98 39.47 -29.64 31.80
CA ASP A 98 39.28 -28.93 30.54
C ASP A 98 37.86 -28.37 30.36
N SER A 99 37.77 -27.09 30.03
CA SER A 99 36.57 -26.47 29.45
C SER A 99 36.99 -25.26 28.61
N LYS A 100 37.81 -25.53 27.59
CA LYS A 100 37.88 -24.70 26.39
C LYS A 100 37.32 -25.54 25.26
N THR A 101 36.28 -25.02 24.59
CA THR A 101 35.90 -25.19 23.17
C THR A 101 34.37 -25.17 23.02
N GLU A 102 33.70 -24.06 23.34
CA GLU A 102 32.34 -23.79 22.82
C GLU A 102 32.12 -22.28 22.52
N ALA A 103 32.74 -21.37 23.28
CA ALA A 103 32.60 -19.92 23.06
C ALA A 103 33.27 -19.37 21.76
N SER A 104 34.31 -20.05 21.25
CA SER A 104 34.99 -19.63 20.02
C SER A 104 34.27 -20.07 18.74
N GLN A 105 33.49 -21.16 18.77
CA GLN A 105 32.73 -21.61 17.61
C GLN A 105 31.45 -20.80 17.41
N SER A 106 30.75 -20.41 18.47
CA SER A 106 29.55 -19.57 18.36
C SER A 106 29.87 -18.19 17.76
N SER A 107 30.98 -17.57 18.17
CA SER A 107 31.39 -16.27 17.65
C SER A 107 31.94 -16.33 16.22
N GLU A 108 32.60 -17.42 15.83
CA GLU A 108 33.10 -17.63 14.46
C GLU A 108 31.96 -17.99 13.48
N VAL A 109 30.97 -18.78 13.92
CA VAL A 109 29.76 -19.08 13.14
C VAL A 109 28.88 -17.84 12.97
N GLU A 110 28.70 -17.04 14.02
CA GLU A 110 27.95 -15.77 13.97
C GLU A 110 28.64 -14.75 13.04
N LYS A 111 29.97 -14.60 13.14
CA LYS A 111 30.76 -13.75 12.23
C LYS A 111 30.69 -14.23 10.78
N LYS A 112 30.84 -15.54 10.52
CA LYS A 112 30.76 -16.11 9.17
C LYS A 112 29.37 -15.95 8.54
N THR A 113 28.32 -15.98 9.36
CA THR A 113 26.93 -15.75 8.91
C THR A 113 26.71 -14.29 8.55
N ILE A 114 27.22 -13.36 9.36
CA ILE A 114 27.20 -11.91 9.07
C ILE A 114 27.95 -11.61 7.76
N ASP A 115 29.13 -12.19 7.56
CA ASP A 115 29.94 -11.98 6.35
C ASP A 115 29.23 -12.51 5.08
N GLN A 116 28.49 -13.61 5.18
CA GLN A 116 27.69 -14.15 4.08
C GLN A 116 26.44 -13.30 3.81
N ASP A 117 25.77 -12.82 4.85
CA ASP A 117 24.57 -11.99 4.71
C ASP A 117 24.90 -10.67 4.01
N GLU A 118 25.99 -10.02 4.40
CA GLU A 118 26.46 -8.82 3.73
C GLU A 118 26.85 -9.13 2.27
N ALA A 119 27.48 -10.27 1.99
CA ALA A 119 27.81 -10.66 0.62
C ALA A 119 26.57 -10.84 -0.27
N ASP A 120 25.53 -11.53 0.22
CA ASP A 120 24.25 -11.71 -0.49
C ASP A 120 23.57 -10.36 -0.75
N TYR A 121 23.61 -9.44 0.22
CA TYR A 121 23.06 -8.09 0.08
C TYR A 121 23.78 -7.29 -1.00
N GLN A 122 25.11 -7.33 -0.99
CA GLN A 122 25.93 -6.66 -1.99
C GLN A 122 25.79 -7.30 -3.38
N GLU A 123 25.49 -8.60 -3.47
CA GLU A 123 25.19 -9.28 -4.73
C GLU A 123 23.87 -8.77 -5.33
N ALA A 124 22.78 -8.75 -4.55
CA ALA A 124 21.52 -8.17 -5.01
C ALA A 124 21.66 -6.71 -5.44
N ALA A 125 22.47 -5.93 -4.71
CA ALA A 125 22.79 -4.54 -5.05
C ALA A 125 23.52 -4.42 -6.41
N ARG A 126 24.41 -5.36 -6.72
CA ARG A 126 25.13 -5.39 -8.01
C ARG A 126 24.21 -5.76 -9.16
N GLU A 127 23.26 -6.66 -8.94
CA GLU A 127 22.29 -7.07 -9.96
C GLU A 127 21.28 -5.95 -10.28
N GLY A 128 21.06 -5.02 -9.35
CA GLY A 128 20.20 -3.86 -9.57
C GLY A 128 18.74 -4.26 -9.75
N THR A 129 18.26 -5.19 -8.93
CA THR A 129 16.92 -5.76 -9.02
C THR A 129 15.80 -4.72 -8.93
N ASN A 130 14.66 -5.05 -9.54
CA ASN A 130 13.45 -4.23 -9.49
C ASN A 130 12.19 -5.11 -9.45
N HIS A 131 11.80 -5.54 -8.25
CA HIS A 131 10.64 -6.39 -8.00
C HIS A 131 9.32 -5.60 -7.95
N LYS A 132 8.20 -6.26 -8.26
CA LYS A 132 6.85 -5.71 -8.03
C LYS A 132 6.40 -6.04 -6.60
N LYS A 133 5.59 -5.17 -5.99
CA LYS A 133 4.82 -5.56 -4.80
C LYS A 133 3.96 -6.80 -5.12
N GLY A 134 3.80 -7.70 -4.17
CA GLY A 134 2.98 -8.91 -4.33
C GLY A 134 3.67 -10.04 -5.09
N THR A 135 4.95 -9.89 -5.45
CA THR A 135 5.72 -10.92 -6.17
C THR A 135 5.67 -12.29 -5.46
N TYR A 136 5.58 -12.28 -4.12
CA TYR A 136 5.59 -13.49 -3.30
C TYR A 136 4.29 -13.72 -2.50
N ALA A 137 3.23 -12.95 -2.78
CA ALA A 137 1.95 -13.04 -2.07
C ALA A 137 1.24 -14.41 -2.20
N MET A 138 1.57 -15.20 -3.24
CA MET A 138 0.92 -16.47 -3.60
C MET A 138 1.81 -17.71 -3.45
N LYS A 139 2.91 -17.65 -2.68
CA LYS A 139 3.76 -18.84 -2.47
C LYS A 139 2.99 -19.91 -1.66
N ASN A 140 2.27 -20.78 -2.38
CA ASN A 140 1.79 -22.07 -1.90
C ASN A 140 3.00 -23.01 -1.80
N GLY A 141 3.28 -23.53 -0.60
CA GLY A 141 4.43 -24.39 -0.30
C GLY A 141 4.40 -25.79 -0.94
N LEU A 142 3.88 -25.96 -2.15
CA LEU A 142 3.83 -27.26 -2.83
C LEU A 142 4.26 -27.14 -4.30
N SER A 143 5.46 -27.63 -4.57
CA SER A 143 5.86 -28.15 -5.89
C SER A 143 4.94 -29.32 -6.24
N SER A 144 3.87 -29.08 -7.00
CA SER A 144 3.19 -30.17 -7.68
C SER A 144 2.61 -29.72 -9.02
N ARG A 145 2.76 -30.62 -9.99
CA ARG A 145 2.44 -30.47 -11.42
C ARG A 145 0.93 -30.45 -11.69
N VAL A 146 0.19 -29.63 -10.97
CA VAL A 146 -1.22 -29.32 -11.27
C VAL A 146 -1.24 -27.92 -11.87
N ALA A 147 -2.01 -27.71 -12.93
CA ALA A 147 -2.19 -26.38 -13.52
C ALA A 147 -2.41 -25.36 -12.40
N ARG A 148 -1.46 -24.44 -12.21
CA ARG A 148 -1.58 -23.39 -11.18
C ARG A 148 -2.88 -22.65 -11.50
N ALA A 149 -3.88 -22.78 -10.64
CA ALA A 149 -4.99 -21.85 -10.67
C ALA A 149 -4.37 -20.45 -10.57
N THR A 150 -4.56 -19.63 -11.60
CA THR A 150 -4.10 -18.24 -11.61
C THR A 150 -5.17 -17.39 -10.95
N VAL A 151 -4.78 -16.28 -10.32
CA VAL A 151 -5.75 -15.27 -9.85
C VAL A 151 -6.61 -14.85 -11.03
N ALA A 152 -7.93 -14.75 -10.81
CA ALA A 152 -8.83 -14.28 -11.84
C ALA A 152 -8.54 -12.82 -12.21
N ASN A 153 -8.64 -12.51 -13.51
CA ASN A 153 -8.75 -11.13 -13.97
C ASN A 153 -10.07 -10.55 -13.44
N VAL A 154 -10.00 -9.40 -12.80
CA VAL A 154 -11.17 -8.70 -12.25
C VAL A 154 -11.28 -7.30 -12.83
N TYR A 155 -12.50 -6.82 -13.00
CA TYR A 155 -12.76 -5.55 -13.69
C TYR A 155 -13.43 -4.55 -12.76
N ALA A 156 -12.98 -3.30 -12.79
CA ALA A 156 -13.41 -2.28 -11.85
C ALA A 156 -14.91 -1.92 -11.95
N ASN A 157 -15.57 -2.26 -13.06
CA ASN A 157 -17.01 -2.11 -13.26
C ASN A 157 -17.84 -3.30 -12.74
N ASP A 158 -17.23 -4.38 -12.26
CA ASP A 158 -17.95 -5.49 -11.62
C ASP A 158 -18.37 -5.09 -10.18
N PRO A 159 -19.68 -5.05 -9.88
CA PRO A 159 -20.18 -4.69 -8.55
C PRO A 159 -19.98 -5.81 -7.50
N ASN A 160 -19.70 -7.04 -7.92
CA ASN A 160 -19.59 -8.19 -7.02
C ASN A 160 -18.19 -8.39 -6.45
N LEU A 161 -17.34 -7.36 -6.47
CA LEU A 161 -15.96 -7.45 -5.99
C LEU A 161 -15.81 -6.86 -4.57
N PRO A 162 -14.76 -7.23 -3.83
CA PRO A 162 -14.40 -6.55 -2.58
C PRO A 162 -14.17 -5.05 -2.78
N GLY A 163 -14.02 -4.33 -1.66
CA GLY A 163 -13.75 -2.89 -1.66
C GLY A 163 -12.54 -2.50 -2.52
N LYS A 164 -12.64 -1.38 -3.24
CA LYS A 164 -11.63 -0.90 -4.19
C LYS A 164 -10.96 0.38 -3.68
N ASN A 165 -10.52 0.39 -2.42
CA ASN A 165 -10.15 1.62 -1.71
C ASN A 165 -8.87 2.25 -2.27
N PHE A 166 -7.82 1.46 -2.50
CA PHE A 166 -6.57 1.99 -3.04
C PHE A 166 -5.87 0.98 -3.93
N ILE A 167 -5.12 1.51 -4.91
CA ILE A 167 -4.21 0.76 -5.75
C ILE A 167 -2.76 0.97 -5.28
N ASP A 168 -1.85 0.13 -5.74
CA ASP A 168 -0.44 0.39 -5.66
C ASP A 168 0.24 0.28 -7.02
N VAL A 169 1.27 1.11 -7.22
CA VAL A 169 1.90 1.30 -8.53
C VAL A 169 3.42 1.36 -8.41
N SER A 170 4.09 1.00 -9.49
CA SER A 170 5.54 1.04 -9.62
C SER A 170 5.95 1.43 -11.05
N SER A 171 7.24 1.36 -11.36
CA SER A 171 7.73 1.53 -12.74
C SER A 171 7.09 0.57 -13.74
N TRP A 172 6.58 -0.57 -13.27
CA TRP A 172 5.93 -1.57 -14.10
C TRP A 172 4.55 -1.16 -14.62
N ASN A 173 3.93 -0.14 -14.01
CA ASN A 173 2.71 0.47 -14.53
C ASN A 173 3.03 1.63 -15.50
N GLY A 174 4.31 2.00 -15.63
CA GLY A 174 4.76 3.14 -16.43
C GLY A 174 4.27 4.48 -15.89
N ASP A 175 4.18 5.46 -16.79
CA ASP A 175 3.55 6.74 -16.47
C ASP A 175 2.02 6.58 -16.39
N ILE A 176 1.40 7.31 -15.47
CA ILE A 176 -0.04 7.33 -15.27
C ILE A 176 -0.47 8.79 -15.21
N SER A 177 -1.22 9.22 -16.22
CA SER A 177 -1.68 10.60 -16.34
C SER A 177 -2.74 10.97 -15.31
N VAL A 178 -2.98 12.27 -15.12
CA VAL A 178 -4.05 12.79 -14.26
C VAL A 178 -5.42 12.25 -14.70
N ALA A 179 -5.69 12.20 -16.01
CA ALA A 179 -6.95 11.70 -16.54
C ALA A 179 -7.17 10.22 -16.26
N GLU A 180 -6.11 9.41 -16.34
CA GLU A 180 -6.17 7.99 -15.98
C GLU A 180 -6.43 7.81 -14.47
N TYR A 181 -5.76 8.58 -13.60
CA TYR A 181 -6.06 8.55 -12.17
C TYR A 181 -7.48 9.04 -11.85
N GLN A 182 -7.99 10.05 -12.54
CA GLN A 182 -9.39 10.48 -12.41
C GLN A 182 -10.36 9.37 -12.83
N LYS A 183 -10.03 8.63 -13.90
CA LYS A 183 -10.82 7.48 -14.34
C LYS A 183 -10.77 6.34 -13.31
N ILE A 184 -9.60 6.02 -12.77
CA ILE A 184 -9.45 5.06 -11.66
C ILE A 184 -10.29 5.48 -10.44
N LYS A 185 -10.23 6.77 -10.07
CA LYS A 185 -11.01 7.36 -8.98
C LYS A 185 -12.52 7.24 -9.20
N SER A 186 -13.00 7.33 -10.45
CA SER A 186 -14.42 7.16 -10.76
C SER A 186 -14.97 5.76 -10.43
N TYR A 187 -14.10 4.76 -10.24
CA TYR A 187 -14.45 3.42 -9.78
C TYR A 187 -14.42 3.25 -8.25
N GLY A 188 -14.28 4.35 -7.50
CA GLY A 188 -14.29 4.35 -6.04
C GLY A 188 -12.91 4.29 -5.38
N VAL A 189 -11.83 4.28 -6.17
CA VAL A 189 -10.46 4.36 -5.65
C VAL A 189 -10.21 5.74 -5.05
N THR A 190 -9.70 5.78 -3.81
CA THR A 190 -9.45 7.01 -3.07
C THR A 190 -7.97 7.29 -2.82
N GLY A 191 -7.12 6.27 -2.89
CA GLY A 191 -5.68 6.39 -2.69
C GLY A 191 -4.82 5.61 -3.67
N VAL A 192 -3.53 5.95 -3.68
CA VAL A 192 -2.48 5.20 -4.37
C VAL A 192 -1.23 5.08 -3.50
N SER A 193 -0.65 3.88 -3.42
CA SER A 193 0.67 3.64 -2.84
C SER A 193 1.73 3.53 -3.95
N VAL A 194 2.74 4.39 -3.92
CA VAL A 194 3.75 4.47 -5.00
C VAL A 194 5.07 3.84 -4.54
N LYS A 195 5.64 2.92 -5.33
CA LYS A 195 7.00 2.41 -5.10
C LYS A 195 7.98 3.57 -5.22
N LEU A 196 8.79 3.81 -4.19
CA LEU A 196 9.89 4.77 -4.31
C LEU A 196 11.20 4.07 -4.56
N THR A 197 11.52 3.06 -3.75
CA THR A 197 12.85 2.47 -3.71
C THR A 197 12.82 0.96 -3.51
N GLU A 198 13.93 0.32 -3.83
CA GLU A 198 14.23 -1.08 -3.52
C GLU A 198 15.70 -1.19 -3.11
N GLY A 199 15.96 -1.88 -2.00
CA GLY A 199 17.28 -1.92 -1.39
C GLY A 199 17.87 -0.53 -1.18
N THR A 200 19.16 -0.37 -1.46
CA THR A 200 19.85 0.93 -1.43
C THR A 200 20.30 1.40 -2.82
N TRP A 201 19.84 0.73 -3.88
CA TRP A 201 20.34 0.92 -5.25
C TRP A 201 19.28 1.39 -6.25
N TYR A 202 18.02 1.02 -6.06
CA TYR A 202 16.97 1.30 -7.04
C TYR A 202 16.05 2.43 -6.56
N VAL A 203 15.81 3.40 -7.46
CA VAL A 203 14.74 4.39 -7.34
C VAL A 203 13.78 4.23 -8.52
N ASN A 204 12.48 4.23 -8.26
CA ASN A 204 11.46 4.21 -9.31
C ASN A 204 11.52 5.50 -10.15
N PRO A 205 11.88 5.43 -11.45
CA PRO A 205 12.02 6.63 -12.28
C PRO A 205 10.67 7.32 -12.57
N TYR A 206 9.55 6.62 -12.39
CA TYR A 206 8.21 7.15 -12.59
C TYR A 206 7.60 7.76 -11.31
N ALA A 207 8.23 7.60 -10.14
CA ALA A 207 7.63 7.95 -8.86
C ALA A 207 7.18 9.42 -8.79
N ALA A 208 8.03 10.36 -9.24
CA ALA A 208 7.69 11.79 -9.22
C ALA A 208 6.45 12.12 -10.07
N GLY A 209 6.33 11.49 -11.26
CA GLY A 209 5.17 11.64 -12.14
C GLY A 209 3.92 11.02 -11.53
N GLN A 210 4.03 9.77 -11.06
CA GLN A 210 2.93 9.03 -10.41
C GLN A 210 2.37 9.78 -9.19
N ILE A 211 3.23 10.29 -8.31
CA ILE A 211 2.85 11.05 -7.12
C ILE A 211 2.15 12.36 -7.49
N ARG A 212 2.76 13.16 -8.38
CA ARG A 212 2.22 14.45 -8.79
C ARG A 212 0.86 14.28 -9.46
N ASN A 213 0.74 13.33 -10.39
CA ASN A 213 -0.48 13.13 -11.15
C ASN A 213 -1.61 12.57 -10.28
N ALA A 214 -1.30 11.68 -9.33
CA ALA A 214 -2.28 11.18 -8.37
C ALA A 214 -2.81 12.28 -7.45
N LYS A 215 -1.91 13.11 -6.91
CA LYS A 215 -2.31 14.29 -6.10
C LYS A 215 -3.19 15.24 -6.92
N ALA A 216 -2.85 15.50 -8.18
CA ALA A 216 -3.63 16.36 -9.08
C ALA A 216 -5.01 15.77 -9.43
N ALA A 217 -5.14 14.45 -9.49
CA ALA A 217 -6.43 13.76 -9.61
C ALA A 217 -7.26 13.76 -8.31
N GLY A 218 -6.69 14.29 -7.22
CA GLY A 218 -7.30 14.33 -5.89
C GLY A 218 -7.35 12.97 -5.21
N LEU A 219 -6.39 12.09 -5.48
CA LEU A 219 -6.14 10.87 -4.71
C LEU A 219 -5.17 11.18 -3.57
N LYS A 220 -5.27 10.46 -2.45
CA LYS A 220 -4.20 10.48 -1.44
C LYS A 220 -3.05 9.59 -1.88
N VAL A 221 -1.85 9.96 -1.44
CA VAL A 221 -0.62 9.25 -1.80
C VAL A 221 0.03 8.71 -0.54
N SER A 222 0.39 7.43 -0.58
CA SER A 222 1.34 6.78 0.32
C SER A 222 2.51 6.26 -0.52
N ALA A 223 3.54 5.78 0.16
CA ALA A 223 4.73 5.28 -0.49
C ALA A 223 5.13 3.93 0.09
N TYR A 224 5.82 3.12 -0.71
CA TYR A 224 6.43 1.90 -0.22
C TYR A 224 7.86 1.72 -0.70
N HIS A 225 8.60 0.96 0.10
CA HIS A 225 9.96 0.50 -0.15
C HIS A 225 9.96 -1.02 -0.26
N TYR A 226 10.48 -1.57 -1.36
CA TYR A 226 10.69 -3.02 -1.50
C TYR A 226 11.95 -3.42 -0.73
N SER A 227 11.75 -4.15 0.36
CA SER A 227 12.83 -4.41 1.32
C SER A 227 13.70 -5.58 0.88
N MET A 228 15.01 -5.37 0.96
CA MET A 228 16.04 -6.37 0.65
C MET A 228 17.00 -6.61 1.82
N TYR A 229 16.75 -5.96 2.96
CA TYR A 229 17.62 -6.04 4.13
C TYR A 229 17.79 -7.47 4.64
N VAL A 230 19.00 -7.74 5.13
CA VAL A 230 19.40 -9.03 5.70
C VAL A 230 19.71 -8.95 7.19
N SER A 231 19.97 -7.73 7.68
CA SER A 231 20.29 -7.40 9.07
C SER A 231 19.60 -6.11 9.49
N ALA A 232 19.56 -5.85 10.81
CA ALA A 232 19.04 -4.60 11.34
C ALA A 232 19.80 -3.37 10.82
N ALA A 233 21.11 -3.48 10.58
CA ALA A 233 21.92 -2.40 10.02
C ALA A 233 21.47 -2.06 8.58
N THR A 234 21.40 -3.07 7.71
CA THR A 234 20.92 -2.89 6.32
C THR A 234 19.46 -2.41 6.27
N ALA A 235 18.62 -2.82 7.22
CA ALA A 235 17.25 -2.33 7.33
C ALA A 235 17.20 -0.83 7.67
N GLN A 236 18.10 -0.35 8.51
CA GLN A 236 18.22 1.07 8.80
C GLN A 236 18.78 1.85 7.60
N ASP A 237 19.71 1.27 6.83
CA ASP A 237 20.22 1.88 5.59
C ASP A 237 19.12 2.03 4.53
N GLU A 238 18.32 1.00 4.32
CA GLU A 238 17.16 1.05 3.43
C GLU A 238 16.13 2.08 3.88
N ALA A 239 15.84 2.17 5.18
CA ALA A 239 14.95 3.19 5.72
C ALA A 239 15.48 4.61 5.50
N ARG A 240 16.80 4.84 5.62
CA ARG A 240 17.44 6.12 5.26
C ARG A 240 17.28 6.43 3.77
N TYR A 241 17.53 5.45 2.92
CA TYR A 241 17.40 5.58 1.48
C TYR A 241 15.96 5.90 1.04
N PHE A 242 14.99 5.19 1.62
CA PHE A 242 13.56 5.42 1.40
C PHE A 242 13.11 6.81 1.88
N ALA A 243 13.53 7.22 3.08
CA ALA A 243 13.24 8.54 3.63
C ALA A 243 13.78 9.68 2.75
N GLN A 244 14.97 9.50 2.17
CA GLN A 244 15.58 10.45 1.24
C GLN A 244 14.80 10.51 -0.08
N ALA A 245 14.43 9.35 -0.65
CA ALA A 245 13.63 9.30 -1.87
C ALA A 245 12.24 9.93 -1.70
N ALA A 246 11.62 9.75 -0.52
CA ALA A 246 10.36 10.40 -0.18
C ALA A 246 10.49 11.93 -0.10
N ALA A 247 11.56 12.43 0.52
CA ALA A 247 11.84 13.86 0.58
C ALA A 247 12.07 14.44 -0.83
N ASN A 248 12.87 13.75 -1.66
CA ASN A 248 13.14 14.15 -3.04
C ASN A 248 11.87 14.14 -3.92
N SER A 249 10.90 13.29 -3.58
CA SER A 249 9.62 13.18 -4.28
C SER A 249 8.56 14.16 -3.76
N GLY A 250 8.90 15.05 -2.82
CA GLY A 250 7.97 16.03 -2.25
C GLY A 250 6.85 15.41 -1.41
N LEU A 251 7.12 14.27 -0.77
CA LEU A 251 6.22 13.67 0.22
C LEU A 251 6.48 14.30 1.59
N ASP A 252 5.41 14.62 2.31
CA ASP A 252 5.50 15.18 3.64
C ASP A 252 5.80 14.11 4.70
N LYS A 253 6.19 14.54 5.90
CA LYS A 253 6.52 13.64 7.02
C LYS A 253 5.31 12.87 7.57
N ASN A 254 4.09 13.28 7.22
CA ASN A 254 2.84 12.60 7.59
C ASN A 254 2.40 11.59 6.53
N THR A 255 3.15 11.42 5.44
CA THR A 255 2.87 10.40 4.42
C THR A 255 3.00 9.01 5.04
N ILE A 256 2.09 8.09 4.69
CA ILE A 256 2.18 6.70 5.13
C ILE A 256 3.33 6.03 4.36
N MET A 257 4.24 5.42 5.11
CA MET A 257 5.47 4.82 4.60
C MET A 257 5.46 3.31 4.88
N PHE A 258 5.27 2.49 3.84
CA PHE A 258 5.23 1.03 3.98
C PHE A 258 6.61 0.41 3.80
N ASN A 259 7.02 -0.37 4.80
CA ASN A 259 8.02 -1.43 4.66
C ASN A 259 7.36 -2.61 3.94
N ASP A 260 7.80 -2.95 2.73
CA ASP A 260 7.31 -4.09 1.97
C ASP A 260 8.20 -5.31 2.25
N ALA A 261 7.82 -6.08 3.28
CA ALA A 261 8.55 -7.26 3.73
C ALA A 261 7.96 -8.51 3.07
N GLU A 262 8.47 -8.87 1.90
CA GLU A 262 8.00 -10.05 1.17
C GLU A 262 9.09 -10.85 0.44
N ASP A 263 10.30 -10.31 0.30
CA ASP A 263 11.38 -10.99 -0.40
C ASP A 263 11.92 -12.17 0.45
N PRO A 264 12.10 -13.37 -0.13
CA PRO A 264 12.63 -14.53 0.59
C PRO A 264 13.98 -14.29 1.27
N THR A 265 14.82 -13.40 0.71
CA THR A 265 16.12 -13.04 1.27
C THR A 265 16.03 -12.53 2.70
N LEU A 266 14.90 -11.95 3.13
CA LEU A 266 14.69 -11.50 4.50
C LEU A 266 14.57 -12.66 5.52
N THR A 267 14.31 -13.89 5.05
CA THR A 267 14.15 -15.10 5.90
C THR A 267 15.17 -16.20 5.63
N ASN A 268 15.88 -16.14 4.50
CA ASN A 268 16.92 -17.11 4.16
C ASN A 268 17.98 -17.18 5.26
N ASN A 269 18.65 -18.34 5.38
CA ASN A 269 19.75 -18.56 6.34
C ASN A 269 19.40 -18.29 7.82
N GLY A 270 18.11 -18.34 8.19
CA GLY A 270 17.67 -18.08 9.56
C GLY A 270 17.59 -16.60 9.94
N ARG A 271 17.61 -15.70 8.95
CA ARG A 271 17.49 -14.25 9.16
C ARG A 271 16.21 -13.89 9.88
N ASN A 272 16.33 -12.92 10.80
CA ASN A 272 15.23 -12.45 11.62
C ASN A 272 14.46 -11.33 10.92
N ALA A 273 13.63 -11.70 9.95
CA ALA A 273 12.77 -10.77 9.22
C ALA A 273 11.96 -9.85 10.15
N HIS A 274 11.45 -10.39 11.27
CA HIS A 274 10.71 -9.61 12.26
C HIS A 274 11.55 -8.47 12.86
N ALA A 275 12.71 -8.80 13.45
CA ALA A 275 13.57 -7.80 14.07
C ALA A 275 14.08 -6.76 13.07
N ASN A 276 14.45 -7.20 11.86
CA ASN A 276 14.91 -6.31 10.80
C ASN A 276 13.78 -5.36 10.34
N SER A 277 12.55 -5.88 10.17
CA SER A 277 11.38 -5.06 9.83
C SER A 277 11.06 -4.02 10.90
N VAL A 278 11.20 -4.38 12.18
CA VAL A 278 11.04 -3.45 13.30
C VAL A 278 12.12 -2.36 13.26
N ALA A 279 13.38 -2.72 13.01
CA ALA A 279 14.49 -1.78 12.91
C ALA A 279 14.28 -0.77 11.76
N PHE A 280 13.80 -1.22 10.60
CA PHE A 280 13.42 -0.37 9.47
C PHE A 280 12.37 0.69 9.88
N ASN A 281 11.27 0.25 10.48
CA ASN A 281 10.16 1.13 10.89
C ASN A 281 10.58 2.11 11.99
N GLN A 282 11.39 1.66 12.96
CA GLN A 282 11.97 2.53 13.99
C GLN A 282 12.88 3.61 13.38
N GLN A 283 13.69 3.24 12.38
CA GLN A 283 14.53 4.20 11.68
C GLN A 283 13.71 5.25 10.91
N LEU A 284 12.61 4.86 10.26
CA LEU A 284 11.69 5.82 9.65
C LEU A 284 11.12 6.81 10.67
N LYS A 285 10.68 6.31 11.84
CA LYS A 285 10.22 7.17 12.95
C LYS A 285 11.31 8.15 13.41
N ALA A 286 12.54 7.67 13.56
CA ALA A 286 13.69 8.49 13.96
C ALA A 286 14.00 9.60 12.93
N LEU A 287 13.75 9.33 11.63
CA LEU A 287 13.88 10.29 10.53
C LEU A 287 12.66 11.22 10.36
N GLY A 288 11.69 11.12 11.28
CA GLY A 288 10.50 11.98 11.36
C GLY A 288 9.27 11.46 10.62
N TYR A 289 9.35 10.31 9.93
CA TYR A 289 8.19 9.68 9.27
C TYR A 289 7.47 8.76 10.27
N LYS A 290 6.52 9.32 11.04
CA LYS A 290 5.83 8.63 12.15
C LYS A 290 4.64 7.75 11.73
N ASN A 291 4.25 7.85 10.47
CA ASN A 291 3.20 7.04 9.84
C ASN A 291 3.82 5.85 9.10
N ASP A 292 4.79 5.20 9.73
CA ASP A 292 5.33 3.92 9.29
C ASP A 292 4.28 2.81 9.39
N ALA A 293 4.30 1.93 8.40
CA ALA A 293 3.37 0.84 8.20
C ALA A 293 4.11 -0.39 7.66
N LEU A 294 3.46 -1.55 7.71
CA LEU A 294 4.01 -2.80 7.19
C LEU A 294 3.11 -3.34 6.09
N TYR A 295 3.70 -3.77 4.98
CA TYR A 295 3.07 -4.66 4.02
C TYR A 295 3.73 -6.04 4.14
N VAL A 296 2.92 -7.10 4.08
CA VAL A 296 3.38 -8.48 4.23
C VAL A 296 2.40 -9.48 3.60
N GLY A 297 2.90 -10.58 3.03
CA GLY A 297 2.07 -11.68 2.54
C GLY A 297 1.50 -12.54 3.67
N LYS A 298 0.26 -13.05 3.53
CA LYS A 298 -0.38 -13.90 4.55
C LYS A 298 0.46 -15.11 4.96
N TRP A 299 1.19 -15.71 4.02
CA TRP A 299 2.04 -16.86 4.27
C TRP A 299 3.11 -16.58 5.34
N TRP A 300 3.68 -15.37 5.37
CA TRP A 300 4.69 -14.99 6.36
C TRP A 300 4.13 -14.98 7.78
N LEU A 301 2.88 -14.53 7.92
CA LEU A 301 2.17 -14.51 9.19
C LEU A 301 1.85 -15.93 9.66
N THR A 302 1.36 -16.79 8.76
CA THR A 302 1.03 -18.19 9.08
C THR A 302 2.26 -18.99 9.53
N ASN A 303 3.46 -18.66 9.03
CA ASN A 303 4.71 -19.33 9.40
C ASN A 303 5.47 -18.63 10.54
N GLY A 304 4.91 -17.56 11.12
CA GLY A 304 5.50 -16.89 12.27
C GLY A 304 6.76 -16.08 11.98
N TYR A 305 7.04 -15.72 10.72
CA TYR A 305 8.21 -14.90 10.37
C TYR A 305 8.09 -13.45 10.85
N ILE A 306 6.86 -12.96 11.04
CA ILE A 306 6.57 -11.61 11.53
C ILE A 306 5.40 -11.66 12.51
N ASP A 307 5.62 -11.15 13.73
CA ASP A 307 4.53 -10.77 14.64
C ASP A 307 4.04 -9.34 14.32
N THR A 308 2.79 -9.22 13.89
CA THR A 308 2.17 -7.94 13.50
C THR A 308 1.79 -7.06 14.70
N SER A 309 1.79 -7.59 15.91
CA SER A 309 1.51 -6.82 17.12
C SER A 309 2.53 -5.69 17.33
N ALA A 310 3.80 -5.93 17.01
CA ALA A 310 4.90 -4.97 17.14
C ALA A 310 4.75 -3.72 16.25
N PHE A 311 3.94 -3.82 15.20
CA PHE A 311 3.70 -2.73 14.24
C PHE A 311 2.39 -1.98 14.52
N GLY A 312 1.52 -2.54 15.37
CA GLY A 312 0.12 -2.15 15.47
C GLY A 312 -0.67 -2.68 14.28
N ARG A 313 -1.60 -3.60 14.54
CA ARG A 313 -2.29 -4.38 13.49
C ARG A 313 -3.07 -3.52 12.49
N ASP A 314 -3.59 -2.38 12.95
CA ASP A 314 -4.26 -1.37 12.11
C ASP A 314 -3.34 -0.70 11.08
N ARG A 315 -2.02 -0.84 11.22
CA ARG A 315 -0.98 -0.32 10.32
C ARG A 315 -0.39 -1.39 9.39
N VAL A 316 -0.98 -2.58 9.39
CA VAL A 316 -0.52 -3.69 8.58
C VAL A 316 -1.46 -3.91 7.40
N TRP A 317 -0.86 -4.01 6.22
CA TRP A 317 -1.51 -4.30 4.96
C TRP A 317 -1.12 -5.70 4.50
N VAL A 318 -2.08 -6.63 4.50
CA VAL A 318 -1.83 -8.05 4.25
C VAL A 318 -2.20 -8.41 2.81
N ALA A 319 -1.31 -9.09 2.09
CA ALA A 319 -1.61 -9.63 0.76
C ALA A 319 -2.06 -11.10 0.83
N GLN A 320 -3.19 -11.40 0.19
CA GLN A 320 -3.71 -12.75 0.01
C GLN A 320 -4.77 -12.75 -1.09
N TYR A 321 -4.61 -13.51 -2.17
CA TYR A 321 -5.52 -13.41 -3.31
C TYR A 321 -6.45 -14.64 -3.38
N PRO A 322 -7.78 -14.46 -3.32
CA PRO A 322 -8.72 -15.54 -3.61
C PRO A 322 -8.71 -15.83 -5.11
N TYR A 323 -9.01 -17.06 -5.50
CA TYR A 323 -9.15 -17.40 -6.92
C TYR A 323 -10.38 -16.75 -7.57
N THR A 324 -11.46 -16.62 -6.81
CA THR A 324 -12.73 -16.02 -7.21
C THR A 324 -13.16 -15.01 -6.14
N PRO A 325 -12.68 -13.75 -6.17
CA PRO A 325 -13.08 -12.73 -5.22
C PRO A 325 -14.57 -12.42 -5.34
N ASP A 326 -15.24 -12.20 -4.21
CA ASP A 326 -16.62 -11.72 -4.15
C ASP A 326 -16.80 -10.62 -3.10
N SER A 327 -17.88 -9.84 -3.20
CA SER A 327 -18.15 -8.66 -2.38
C SER A 327 -18.37 -8.96 -0.88
N SER A 328 -18.68 -10.20 -0.51
CA SER A 328 -18.85 -10.61 0.89
C SER A 328 -17.53 -10.92 1.60
N MET A 329 -16.43 -11.11 0.85
CA MET A 329 -15.13 -11.48 1.43
C MET A 329 -14.54 -10.35 2.27
N GLN A 330 -14.08 -10.70 3.48
CA GLN A 330 -13.45 -9.79 4.44
C GLN A 330 -12.18 -10.44 5.01
N TRP A 331 -11.30 -10.96 4.15
CA TRP A 331 -10.09 -11.65 4.61
C TRP A 331 -9.12 -10.68 5.26
N ASN A 332 -8.44 -11.14 6.32
CA ASN A 332 -7.46 -10.37 7.08
C ASN A 332 -8.03 -9.06 7.69
N ASN A 333 -9.33 -9.04 8.01
CA ASN A 333 -10.03 -7.90 8.64
C ASN A 333 -9.64 -7.65 10.10
N ASP A 334 -8.75 -8.46 10.63
CA ASP A 334 -8.05 -8.29 11.90
C ASP A 334 -6.79 -7.40 11.75
N HIS A 335 -6.52 -6.87 10.56
CA HIS A 335 -5.44 -5.95 10.20
C HIS A 335 -5.99 -4.69 9.49
N GLY A 336 -5.12 -3.74 9.17
CA GLY A 336 -5.53 -2.43 8.63
C GLY A 336 -6.03 -2.45 7.19
N ALA A 337 -5.50 -3.33 6.34
CA ALA A 337 -5.88 -3.44 4.94
C ALA A 337 -5.60 -4.83 4.36
N TRP A 338 -6.26 -5.13 3.24
CA TRP A 338 -6.12 -6.38 2.50
C TRP A 338 -5.89 -6.09 1.01
N GLN A 339 -4.72 -6.50 0.48
CA GLN A 339 -4.50 -6.59 -0.97
C GLN A 339 -5.12 -7.91 -1.46
N TRP A 340 -6.20 -7.80 -2.21
CA TRP A 340 -7.03 -8.95 -2.57
C TRP A 340 -6.88 -9.37 -4.03
N SER A 341 -6.27 -8.56 -4.90
CA SER A 341 -5.92 -8.97 -6.26
C SER A 341 -4.75 -8.19 -6.81
N SER A 342 -3.95 -8.85 -7.66
CA SER A 342 -2.90 -8.25 -8.50
C SER A 342 -3.30 -8.18 -9.99
N GLN A 343 -4.57 -8.44 -10.29
CA GLN A 343 -5.12 -8.55 -11.65
C GLN A 343 -6.37 -7.67 -11.82
N MET A 344 -6.34 -6.44 -11.27
CA MET A 344 -7.43 -5.47 -11.46
C MET A 344 -7.25 -4.68 -12.75
N TYR A 345 -8.32 -4.66 -13.55
CA TYR A 345 -8.41 -3.96 -14.81
C TYR A 345 -9.41 -2.82 -14.70
N PHE A 346 -9.07 -1.65 -15.25
CA PHE A 346 -9.93 -0.46 -15.25
C PHE A 346 -10.42 -0.15 -16.67
N PRO A 347 -11.63 -0.61 -17.07
CA PRO A 347 -12.18 -0.28 -18.37
C PRO A 347 -12.21 1.24 -18.62
N GLY A 348 -11.83 1.63 -19.83
CA GLY A 348 -11.75 3.04 -20.24
C GLY A 348 -10.40 3.71 -19.97
N LEU A 349 -9.40 3.02 -19.41
CA LEU A 349 -8.00 3.42 -19.57
C LEU A 349 -7.47 2.96 -20.94
N ALA A 350 -6.53 3.70 -21.51
CA ALA A 350 -5.80 3.23 -22.69
C ALA A 350 -5.03 1.95 -22.35
N ASN A 351 -5.09 0.95 -23.24
CA ASN A 351 -4.41 -0.35 -23.10
C ASN A 351 -4.70 -1.07 -21.77
N TYR A 352 -5.89 -0.87 -21.18
CA TYR A 352 -6.19 -1.40 -19.85
C TYR A 352 -6.00 -2.93 -19.79
N GLU A 353 -6.37 -3.67 -20.84
CA GLU A 353 -6.27 -5.13 -20.93
C GLU A 353 -4.84 -5.69 -20.77
N GLY A 354 -3.82 -4.88 -21.07
CA GLY A 354 -2.41 -5.25 -20.90
C GLY A 354 -1.76 -4.66 -19.64
N ARG A 355 -2.50 -3.90 -18.83
CA ARG A 355 -1.96 -3.13 -17.72
C ARG A 355 -2.76 -3.37 -16.43
N PRO A 356 -2.60 -4.54 -15.80
CA PRO A 356 -3.23 -4.81 -14.51
C PRO A 356 -2.67 -3.90 -13.41
N PHE A 357 -3.50 -3.67 -12.41
CA PHE A 357 -3.16 -2.98 -11.18
C PHE A 357 -3.41 -3.91 -9.99
N ASP A 358 -2.66 -3.68 -8.93
CA ASP A 358 -2.93 -4.26 -7.64
C ASP A 358 -4.05 -3.44 -6.96
N ILE A 359 -4.93 -4.13 -6.25
CA ILE A 359 -6.10 -3.52 -5.60
C ILE A 359 -6.28 -4.00 -4.17
N SER A 360 -6.62 -3.05 -3.31
CA SER A 360 -6.77 -3.26 -1.88
C SER A 360 -8.02 -2.66 -1.31
N MET A 361 -8.50 -3.26 -0.23
CA MET A 361 -9.51 -2.69 0.65
C MET A 361 -8.94 -2.37 2.04
N THR A 362 -9.55 -1.42 2.74
CA THR A 362 -9.11 -0.93 4.05
C THR A 362 -10.13 -1.26 5.12
N TYR A 363 -9.65 -1.61 6.31
CA TYR A 363 -10.47 -1.86 7.51
C TYR A 363 -10.22 -0.81 8.61
N SER A 364 -9.01 -0.21 8.65
CA SER A 364 -8.63 0.78 9.65
C SER A 364 -8.75 2.21 9.15
N ASN A 365 -9.00 3.14 10.06
CA ASN A 365 -8.95 4.57 9.77
C ASN A 365 -7.55 5.04 9.36
N PHE A 366 -6.50 4.39 9.86
CA PHE A 366 -5.11 4.74 9.54
C PHE A 366 -4.78 4.50 8.07
N LEU A 367 -5.23 3.37 7.50
CA LEU A 367 -5.00 3.02 6.09
C LEU A 367 -6.12 3.49 5.16
N ASN A 368 -7.17 4.13 5.68
CA ASN A 368 -8.22 4.71 4.85
C ASN A 368 -7.69 5.99 4.15
N MET A 369 -7.12 5.81 2.96
CA MET A 369 -6.47 6.83 2.14
C MET A 369 -7.45 7.77 1.40
N GLY A 370 -8.60 8.04 1.99
CA GLY A 370 -9.59 9.01 1.54
C GLY A 370 -10.72 9.08 2.54
N ASN A 371 -11.41 10.23 2.58
CA ASN A 371 -12.45 10.56 3.55
C ASN A 371 -13.19 9.36 4.15
N SER A 372 -13.27 9.35 5.48
CA SER A 372 -14.04 8.46 6.36
C SER A 372 -15.53 8.36 5.98
N SER A 373 -15.85 7.76 4.83
CA SER A 373 -17.22 7.42 4.48
C SER A 373 -17.62 6.04 4.99
N GLY A 374 -16.64 5.17 5.26
CA GLY A 374 -16.86 3.86 5.90
C GLY A 374 -16.87 3.94 7.42
N PRO A 375 -17.60 3.04 8.11
CA PRO A 375 -17.59 3.00 9.56
C PRO A 375 -16.28 2.49 10.13
N ASP A 376 -15.97 2.94 11.34
CA ASP A 376 -15.08 2.23 12.25
C ASP A 376 -15.69 0.86 12.60
N LEU A 377 -15.26 -0.20 11.90
CA LEU A 377 -15.80 -1.55 12.03
C LEU A 377 -15.68 -2.15 13.43
N SER A 378 -14.76 -1.65 14.27
CA SER A 378 -14.67 -2.07 15.67
C SER A 378 -15.98 -1.84 16.44
N LYS A 379 -16.76 -0.84 16.02
CA LYS A 379 -18.07 -0.48 16.58
C LYS A 379 -19.22 -1.34 16.07
N TYR A 380 -18.98 -2.29 15.18
CA TYR A 380 -20.02 -3.09 14.54
C TYR A 380 -19.77 -4.58 14.72
N TYR A 381 -20.85 -5.37 14.67
CA TYR A 381 -20.76 -6.79 14.41
C TYR A 381 -20.44 -6.99 12.92
N THR A 382 -19.36 -7.73 12.65
CA THR A 382 -18.91 -8.11 11.29
C THR A 382 -19.05 -9.62 11.04
N THR A 383 -19.44 -10.38 12.07
CA THR A 383 -19.81 -11.80 12.02
C THR A 383 -21.25 -11.97 12.51
N ASN A 384 -22.02 -12.88 11.92
CA ASN A 384 -23.42 -13.08 12.28
C ASN A 384 -23.55 -13.45 13.78
N PRO A 385 -24.18 -12.60 14.63
CA PRO A 385 -24.37 -12.87 16.05
C PRO A 385 -25.50 -13.88 16.34
N GLY A 386 -26.23 -14.34 15.32
CA GLY A 386 -27.39 -15.22 15.41
C GLY A 386 -28.65 -14.52 15.93
N ARG A 387 -28.56 -13.84 17.06
CA ARG A 387 -29.64 -13.02 17.64
C ARG A 387 -29.08 -11.76 18.28
N VAL A 388 -29.86 -10.68 18.25
CA VAL A 388 -29.53 -9.43 18.96
C VAL A 388 -30.71 -8.89 19.74
N VAL A 389 -30.44 -8.20 20.84
CA VAL A 389 -31.40 -7.35 21.54
C VAL A 389 -31.19 -5.90 21.08
N VAL A 390 -32.27 -5.24 20.70
CA VAL A 390 -32.27 -3.83 20.31
C VAL A 390 -32.16 -2.95 21.56
N MET A 391 -31.13 -2.12 21.66
CA MET A 391 -30.83 -1.32 22.85
C MET A 391 -31.47 0.08 22.82
N LYS A 392 -31.93 0.53 21.65
CA LYS A 392 -32.59 1.84 21.41
C LYS A 392 -33.72 1.65 20.40
N ASP A 393 -34.82 2.41 20.52
CA ASP A 393 -35.86 2.42 19.50
C ASP A 393 -35.25 2.71 18.12
N GLU A 394 -35.61 1.89 17.14
CA GLU A 394 -34.99 1.88 15.82
C GLU A 394 -35.99 1.57 14.71
N THR A 395 -35.50 1.53 13.47
CA THR A 395 -36.27 1.18 12.28
C THR A 395 -35.56 0.09 11.49
N PHE A 396 -36.29 -0.94 11.06
CA PHE A 396 -35.83 -1.81 10.00
C PHE A 396 -35.84 -1.06 8.67
N TYR A 397 -34.93 -1.40 7.77
CA TYR A 397 -34.86 -0.81 6.43
C TYR A 397 -35.06 -1.90 5.38
N ASN A 398 -35.55 -1.51 4.21
CA ASN A 398 -35.80 -2.44 3.11
C ASN A 398 -34.54 -2.69 2.26
N ASN A 399 -33.43 -1.98 2.53
CA ASN A 399 -32.14 -2.15 1.86
C ASN A 399 -30.97 -1.88 2.82
N ALA A 400 -29.78 -2.37 2.47
CA ALA A 400 -28.57 -2.21 3.30
C ALA A 400 -28.08 -0.76 3.42
N ASP A 401 -28.40 0.08 2.44
CA ASP A 401 -28.03 1.50 2.39
C ASP A 401 -28.86 2.41 3.29
N PHE A 402 -29.93 1.87 3.89
CA PHE A 402 -30.87 2.60 4.73
C PHE A 402 -31.54 3.79 4.03
N THR A 403 -31.72 3.70 2.71
CA THR A 403 -32.41 4.72 1.92
C THR A 403 -33.92 4.50 1.86
N SER A 404 -34.40 3.31 2.24
CA SER A 404 -35.82 2.95 2.29
C SER A 404 -36.20 2.41 3.66
N LYS A 405 -37.01 3.17 4.40
CA LYS A 405 -37.48 2.80 5.75
C LYS A 405 -38.57 1.72 5.68
N GLY A 406 -38.47 0.75 6.57
CA GLY A 406 -39.45 -0.31 6.81
C GLY A 406 -40.16 -0.14 8.16
N ALA A 407 -40.43 -1.26 8.83
CA ALA A 407 -41.15 -1.28 10.10
C ALA A 407 -40.31 -0.74 11.27
N ALA A 408 -40.94 -0.11 12.25
CA ALA A 408 -40.28 0.30 13.49
C ALA A 408 -39.99 -0.90 14.40
N VAL A 409 -38.89 -0.84 15.16
CA VAL A 409 -38.51 -1.83 16.18
C VAL A 409 -38.24 -1.14 17.51
N LYS A 410 -38.80 -1.66 18.60
CA LYS A 410 -38.68 -1.04 19.92
C LYS A 410 -37.46 -1.53 20.68
N LYS A 411 -36.91 -0.67 21.53
CA LYS A 411 -35.92 -1.07 22.55
C LYS A 411 -36.39 -2.32 23.30
N ASN A 412 -35.43 -3.17 23.67
CA ASN A 412 -35.57 -4.48 24.32
C ASN A 412 -36.25 -5.56 23.45
N THR A 413 -36.41 -5.32 22.16
CA THR A 413 -36.91 -6.34 21.23
C THR A 413 -35.77 -7.30 20.87
N LEU A 414 -36.03 -8.61 20.95
CA LEU A 414 -35.13 -9.66 20.48
C LEU A 414 -35.37 -9.87 18.97
N VAL A 415 -34.30 -9.84 18.18
CA VAL A 415 -34.34 -9.93 16.72
C VAL A 415 -33.44 -11.08 16.25
N GLU A 416 -33.98 -11.94 15.40
CA GLU A 416 -33.21 -12.99 14.71
C GLU A 416 -32.39 -12.40 13.57
N VAL A 417 -31.14 -12.86 13.46
CA VAL A 417 -30.19 -12.40 12.44
C VAL A 417 -29.86 -13.57 11.51
N GLN A 418 -30.25 -13.42 10.24
CA GLN A 418 -30.00 -14.39 9.18
C GLN A 418 -28.59 -14.29 8.62
N GLY A 419 -28.00 -13.09 8.64
CA GLY A 419 -26.66 -12.84 8.11
C GLY A 419 -26.20 -11.40 8.30
N ILE A 420 -25.06 -11.07 7.69
CA ILE A 420 -24.55 -9.70 7.59
C ILE A 420 -24.35 -9.34 6.13
N GLU A 421 -24.80 -8.15 5.75
CA GLU A 421 -24.55 -7.53 4.45
C GLU A 421 -23.93 -6.15 4.67
N TYR A 422 -23.14 -5.67 3.71
CA TYR A 422 -22.54 -4.35 3.75
C TYR A 422 -23.30 -3.37 2.85
N SER A 423 -23.51 -2.14 3.34
CA SER A 423 -24.01 -1.04 2.50
C SER A 423 -23.00 -0.71 1.38
N SER A 424 -23.46 0.00 0.35
CA SER A 424 -22.62 0.56 -0.73
C SER A 424 -21.52 1.49 -0.20
N THR A 425 -21.69 2.02 1.02
CA THR A 425 -20.72 2.84 1.75
C THR A 425 -19.90 2.06 2.80
N GLY A 426 -20.00 0.73 2.83
CA GLY A 426 -19.14 -0.15 3.63
C GLY A 426 -19.61 -0.37 5.07
N TYR A 427 -20.87 -0.09 5.40
CA TYR A 427 -21.38 -0.36 6.73
C TYR A 427 -22.05 -1.73 6.86
N PRO A 428 -21.68 -2.55 7.87
CA PRO A 428 -22.37 -3.81 8.11
C PRO A 428 -23.81 -3.59 8.62
N ARG A 429 -24.69 -4.46 8.15
CA ARG A 429 -26.13 -4.52 8.43
C ARG A 429 -26.51 -5.94 8.79
N LEU A 430 -27.32 -6.07 9.82
CA LEU A 430 -27.93 -7.34 10.17
C LEU A 430 -29.06 -7.60 9.19
N VAL A 431 -29.00 -8.73 8.49
CA VAL A 431 -30.11 -9.22 7.67
C VAL A 431 -31.07 -9.96 8.59
N THR A 432 -32.35 -9.58 8.58
CA THR A 432 -33.39 -10.10 9.46
C THR A 432 -34.63 -10.48 8.65
N PRO A 433 -35.55 -11.31 9.17
CA PRO A 433 -36.82 -11.60 8.50
C PRO A 433 -37.67 -10.36 8.17
N GLN A 434 -37.43 -9.23 8.85
CA GLN A 434 -38.17 -7.96 8.69
C GLN A 434 -37.41 -6.91 7.88
N GLY A 435 -36.28 -7.27 7.27
CA GLY A 435 -35.40 -6.38 6.51
C GLY A 435 -34.03 -6.21 7.18
N TYR A 436 -33.42 -5.04 7.00
CA TYR A 436 -32.07 -4.73 7.47
C TYR A 436 -32.13 -3.91 8.77
N LEU A 437 -31.26 -4.25 9.73
CA LEU A 437 -31.07 -3.51 10.97
C LEU A 437 -29.59 -3.12 11.14
N THR A 438 -29.30 -2.08 11.91
CA THR A 438 -27.91 -1.65 12.15
C THR A 438 -27.14 -2.75 12.87
N ALA A 439 -25.89 -2.99 12.48
CA ALA A 439 -24.99 -3.92 13.19
C ALA A 439 -24.17 -3.23 14.29
N ARG A 440 -24.48 -1.99 14.65
CA ARG A 440 -23.67 -1.18 15.57
C ARG A 440 -23.85 -1.64 17.02
N LYS A 441 -22.74 -1.96 17.70
CA LYS A 441 -22.69 -2.56 19.05
C LYS A 441 -23.28 -1.68 20.16
N ASP A 442 -23.46 -0.37 19.92
CA ASP A 442 -24.10 0.55 20.87
C ASP A 442 -25.61 0.71 20.65
N ILE A 443 -26.15 0.12 19.58
CA ILE A 443 -27.58 0.15 19.23
C ILE A 443 -28.19 -1.25 19.33
N VAL A 444 -27.41 -2.29 19.05
CA VAL A 444 -27.81 -3.69 19.20
C VAL A 444 -26.75 -4.45 20.00
N LEU A 445 -27.19 -5.41 20.81
CA LEU A 445 -26.32 -6.26 21.62
C LEU A 445 -26.55 -7.73 21.26
N ALA A 446 -25.49 -8.48 20.96
CA ALA A 446 -25.58 -9.92 20.71
C ALA A 446 -26.21 -10.64 21.91
N ALA A 447 -27.27 -11.41 21.64
CA ALA A 447 -27.92 -12.24 22.63
C ALA A 447 -27.23 -13.61 22.65
N ILE A 448 -26.37 -13.83 23.64
CA ILE A 448 -25.70 -15.12 23.83
C ILE A 448 -26.79 -16.18 24.06
N SER A 449 -26.76 -17.25 23.26
CA SER A 449 -27.59 -18.44 23.46
C SER A 449 -27.17 -19.23 24.69
#